data_AF-B4IFV2-F1
#
_entry.id   AF-B4IFV2-F1
#
_cell.length_a   1.000
_cell.length_b   1.000
_cell.length_c   1.000
_cell.angle_alpha   90.00
_cell.angle_beta   90.00
_cell.angle_gamma   90.00
#
_symmetry.space_group_name_H-M   'P 1'
#
loop_
_entity.id
_entity.type
_entity.pdbx_description
1 polymer ?
#
loop_
_entity_poly.entity_id
_entity_poly.type
_entity_poly.pdbx_seq_one_letter_code
_entity_poly.pdbx_strand_id
1 'polypeptide(L)'
;MARRTQSRYIFDIEDNFRVFRHQFFVNGARRADCTTCESRVPVSEPYHHHWRNDIENNRSYCIQIGSEEKNILKRIEDQAIEEFILCDGSIVARTNDFLLDAGMDAVPQLLRFLSFGTEKLEATVGFYVDVKKERMYYESSPLNIENHFDIGEAVDMIFSMLLEKISNYVLLHQKVPLEACVIRRMKVTVKRFCISPKSNSLKLPLQYRVKNATEVIGNGSNKHSFDLSQLSETYINQKDRNQHIPANLKINLYTFRVCSTSKELYAVPYLLRGDDVENTPTFIIQTDVVGDFQGLLQIRNIRKFLRVDTHDRVFECRQCQSHFVDRVHLALHKQIACGRNFMVWYMDKDAIELHENCLPLPKEYFKYEWVGLARKRI
;
A
#
# COMPACT_ATOMS: atom_id res chain seq x y z
N MET A 1 -21.45 17.20 1.77
CA MET A 1 -21.49 15.95 0.99
C MET A 1 -20.11 15.72 0.40
N ALA A 2 -19.46 14.60 0.72
CA ALA A 2 -18.15 14.28 0.16
C ALA A 2 -18.22 14.24 -1.39
N ARG A 3 -17.25 14.87 -2.07
CA ARG A 3 -17.20 14.91 -3.53
C ARG A 3 -17.00 13.48 -4.04
N ARG A 4 -17.92 12.97 -4.87
CA ARG A 4 -17.89 11.58 -5.34
C ARG A 4 -16.86 11.45 -6.47
N THR A 5 -15.67 10.95 -6.20
CA THR A 5 -14.68 10.67 -7.25
C THR A 5 -14.84 9.23 -7.73
N GLN A 6 -15.05 9.05 -9.04
CA GLN A 6 -15.02 7.74 -9.68
C GLN A 6 -13.93 7.75 -10.76
N SER A 7 -13.24 6.63 -10.88
CA SER A 7 -12.18 6.45 -11.87
C SER A 7 -12.56 5.39 -12.89
N ARG A 8 -12.27 5.68 -14.15
CA ARG A 8 -12.45 4.75 -15.26
C ARG A 8 -11.16 4.62 -16.05
N TYR A 9 -10.74 3.38 -16.27
CA TYR A 9 -9.56 3.03 -17.07
C TYR A 9 -10.04 2.48 -18.41
N ILE A 10 -9.58 3.07 -19.52
CA ILE A 10 -10.07 2.80 -20.87
C ILE A 10 -8.88 2.47 -21.77
N PHE A 11 -9.06 1.45 -22.60
CA PHE A 11 -8.19 1.14 -23.73
C PHE A 11 -9.00 1.34 -25.01
N ASP A 12 -8.60 2.32 -25.82
CA ASP A 12 -9.20 2.60 -27.12
C ASP A 12 -8.17 2.35 -28.23
N ILE A 13 -8.66 2.04 -29.43
CA ILE A 13 -7.85 1.96 -30.64
C ILE A 13 -8.17 3.19 -31.47
N GLU A 14 -7.20 4.08 -31.62
CA GLU A 14 -7.28 5.27 -32.47
C GLU A 14 -6.30 5.06 -33.63
N ASP A 15 -6.83 4.92 -34.85
CA ASP A 15 -6.08 4.59 -36.06
C ASP A 15 -5.26 3.28 -35.91
N ASN A 16 -3.93 3.41 -35.82
CA ASN A 16 -2.96 2.32 -35.64
C ASN A 16 -2.32 2.31 -34.24
N PHE A 17 -2.89 3.07 -33.30
CA PHE A 17 -2.39 3.18 -31.93
C PHE A 17 -3.42 2.67 -30.93
N ARG A 18 -2.96 1.90 -29.96
CA ARG A 18 -3.70 1.69 -28.71
C ARG A 18 -3.40 2.85 -27.78
N VAL A 19 -4.47 3.41 -27.21
CA VAL A 19 -4.41 4.53 -26.30
C VAL A 19 -5.01 4.10 -24.97
N PHE A 20 -4.24 4.27 -23.90
CA PHE A 20 -4.73 4.06 -22.54
C PHE A 20 -5.04 5.42 -21.90
N ARG A 21 -6.23 5.54 -21.30
CA ARG A 21 -6.66 6.74 -20.58
C ARG A 21 -7.25 6.38 -19.23
N HIS A 22 -6.97 7.22 -18.24
CA HIS A 22 -7.64 7.21 -16.94
C HIS A 22 -8.47 8.47 -16.80
N GLN A 23 -9.76 8.33 -16.56
CA GLN A 23 -10.71 9.44 -16.47
C GLN A 23 -11.27 9.56 -15.06
N PHE A 24 -11.36 10.81 -14.58
CA PHE A 24 -11.97 11.14 -13.30
C PHE A 24 -13.37 11.69 -13.50
N PHE A 25 -14.31 11.19 -12.70
CA PHE A 25 -15.68 11.68 -12.63
C PHE A 25 -15.92 12.24 -11.23
N VAL A 26 -16.53 13.43 -11.15
CA VAL A 26 -17.01 14.01 -9.89
C VAL A 26 -18.52 14.07 -9.93
N ASN A 27 -19.20 13.40 -8.99
CA ASN A 27 -20.67 13.31 -8.94
C ASN A 27 -21.29 12.83 -10.27
N GLY A 28 -20.61 11.93 -10.97
CA GLY A 28 -21.06 11.38 -12.26
C GLY A 28 -20.75 12.26 -13.49
N ALA A 29 -20.28 13.49 -13.31
CA ALA A 29 -19.82 14.34 -14.41
C ALA A 29 -18.32 14.11 -14.68
N ARG A 30 -17.95 13.88 -15.95
CA ARG A 30 -16.54 13.75 -16.37
C ARG A 30 -15.81 15.06 -16.09
N ARG A 31 -14.74 15.02 -15.29
CA ARG A 31 -13.96 16.20 -14.91
C ARG A 31 -12.76 16.41 -15.82
N ALA A 32 -11.90 15.40 -15.95
CA ALA A 32 -10.64 15.51 -16.66
C ALA A 32 -10.03 14.12 -16.93
N ASP A 33 -9.20 14.04 -17.95
CA ASP A 33 -8.31 12.91 -18.18
C ASP A 33 -7.04 13.07 -17.31
N CYS A 34 -6.59 11.97 -16.73
CA CYS A 34 -5.41 11.93 -15.90
C CYS A 34 -4.16 12.09 -16.75
N THR A 35 -3.46 13.21 -16.58
CA THR A 35 -2.25 13.56 -17.34
C THR A 35 -1.09 12.60 -17.07
N THR A 36 -1.11 11.88 -15.95
CA THR A 36 -0.02 10.97 -15.57
C THR A 36 -0.21 9.54 -16.06
N CYS A 37 -1.44 9.17 -16.44
CA CYS A 37 -1.77 7.81 -16.85
C CYS A 37 -1.89 7.66 -18.36
N GLU A 38 -2.03 8.74 -19.13
CA GLU A 38 -2.18 8.64 -20.58
C GLU A 38 -0.95 8.01 -21.24
N SER A 39 -1.16 6.99 -22.08
CA SER A 39 -0.10 6.40 -22.89
C SER A 39 -0.59 5.93 -24.26
N ARG A 40 0.27 6.06 -25.27
CA ARG A 40 -0.01 5.71 -26.67
C ARG A 40 1.07 4.77 -27.20
N VAL A 41 0.64 3.63 -27.74
CA VAL A 41 1.54 2.57 -28.22
C VAL A 41 0.98 1.99 -29.53
N PRO A 42 1.80 1.73 -30.56
CA PRO A 42 1.32 1.10 -31.79
C PRO A 42 0.61 -0.25 -31.52
N VAL A 43 -0.43 -0.57 -32.28
CA VAL A 43 -1.20 -1.82 -32.11
C VAL A 43 -0.33 -3.07 -32.32
N SER A 44 0.71 -2.97 -33.16
CA SER A 44 1.69 -4.04 -33.42
C SER A 44 2.55 -4.39 -32.20
N GLU A 45 2.72 -3.46 -31.27
CA GLU A 45 3.54 -3.67 -30.09
C GLU A 45 2.77 -4.41 -28.99
N PRO A 46 3.44 -5.02 -28.00
CA PRO A 46 2.80 -5.62 -26.82
C PRO A 46 2.11 -4.61 -25.88
N TYR A 47 1.13 -5.09 -25.11
CA TYR A 47 0.42 -4.26 -24.12
C TYR A 47 1.34 -3.72 -23.02
N HIS A 48 2.36 -4.47 -22.59
CA HIS A 48 3.25 -4.03 -21.52
C HIS A 48 4.11 -2.81 -21.88
N HIS A 49 4.22 -2.45 -23.16
CA HIS A 49 4.94 -1.24 -23.60
C HIS A 49 4.29 0.04 -23.08
N HIS A 50 2.98 0.02 -22.77
CA HIS A 50 2.29 1.14 -22.15
C HIS A 50 2.87 1.50 -20.76
N TRP A 51 3.56 0.56 -20.11
CA TRP A 51 3.99 0.65 -18.71
C TRP A 51 5.53 0.70 -18.55
N ARG A 52 6.29 0.63 -19.65
CA ARG A 52 7.77 0.61 -19.61
C ARG A 52 8.36 1.91 -19.07
N ASN A 53 7.76 3.03 -19.45
CA ASN A 53 8.28 4.36 -19.14
C ASN A 53 7.91 4.81 -17.71
N ASP A 54 7.27 3.96 -16.91
CA ASP A 54 6.88 4.33 -15.56
C ASP A 54 8.08 4.50 -14.62
N ILE A 55 9.17 3.75 -14.86
CA ILE A 55 10.42 3.91 -14.10
C ILE A 55 11.14 5.19 -14.53
N GLU A 56 11.32 5.41 -15.83
CA GLU A 56 12.00 6.59 -16.39
C GLU A 56 11.31 7.91 -16.01
N ASN A 57 9.98 7.90 -15.89
CA ASN A 57 9.21 9.09 -15.50
C ASN A 57 9.01 9.24 -13.99
N ASN A 58 9.68 8.42 -13.17
CA ASN A 58 9.51 8.38 -11.72
C ASN A 58 8.04 8.19 -11.27
N ARG A 59 7.27 7.42 -12.06
CA ARG A 59 5.86 7.08 -11.83
C ARG A 59 5.68 5.69 -11.22
N SER A 60 6.76 4.94 -11.07
CA SER A 60 6.75 3.63 -10.45
C SER A 60 6.47 3.75 -8.95
N TYR A 61 5.56 2.92 -8.45
CA TYR A 61 5.32 2.75 -7.01
C TYR A 61 6.42 1.88 -6.34
N CYS A 62 7.32 1.32 -7.14
CA CYS A 62 8.40 0.46 -6.68
C CYS A 62 9.52 1.30 -6.05
N ILE A 63 10.18 0.74 -5.05
CA ILE A 63 11.40 1.32 -4.47
C ILE A 63 12.65 0.75 -5.13
N GLN A 64 13.74 1.49 -5.07
CA GLN A 64 15.06 0.99 -5.44
C GLN A 64 15.77 0.50 -4.18
N ILE A 65 16.35 -0.69 -4.24
CA ILE A 65 17.13 -1.27 -3.14
C ILE A 65 18.46 -1.79 -3.72
N GLY A 66 19.53 -1.04 -3.46
CA GLY A 66 20.90 -1.43 -3.74
C GLY A 66 21.51 -2.37 -2.67
N SER A 67 22.83 -2.52 -2.73
CA SER A 67 23.59 -3.34 -1.77
C SER A 67 23.66 -2.70 -0.38
N GLU A 68 23.70 -1.37 -0.31
CA GLU A 68 23.81 -0.63 0.96
C GLU A 68 22.50 -0.66 1.73
N GLU A 69 21.38 -0.47 1.05
CA GLU A 69 20.03 -0.57 1.60
C GLU A 69 19.75 -2.00 2.12
N LYS A 70 20.24 -3.03 1.43
CA LYS A 70 20.20 -4.43 1.93
C LYS A 70 21.04 -4.62 3.20
N ASN A 71 22.20 -3.99 3.29
CA ASN A 71 23.02 -4.03 4.52
C ASN A 71 22.32 -3.33 5.69
N ILE A 72 21.59 -2.24 5.44
CA ILE A 72 20.75 -1.58 6.45
C ILE A 72 19.64 -2.52 6.93
N LEU A 73 18.92 -3.18 6.00
CA LEU A 73 17.89 -4.16 6.37
C LEU A 73 18.46 -5.31 7.20
N LYS A 74 19.63 -5.84 6.80
CA LYS A 74 20.33 -6.89 7.55
C LYS A 74 20.68 -6.42 8.97
N ARG A 75 21.18 -5.18 9.12
CA ARG A 75 21.48 -4.61 10.44
C ARG A 75 20.23 -4.43 11.29
N ILE A 76 19.11 -4.02 10.69
CA ILE A 76 17.80 -3.92 11.36
C ILE A 76 17.37 -5.29 11.89
N GLU A 77 17.55 -6.35 11.12
CA GLU A 77 17.24 -7.73 11.51
C GLU A 77 18.19 -8.25 12.61
N ASP A 78 19.50 -8.05 12.43
CA ASP A 78 20.54 -8.48 13.38
C ASP A 78 20.38 -7.79 14.75
N GLN A 79 19.99 -6.52 14.76
CA GLN A 79 19.79 -5.71 15.96
C GLN A 79 18.34 -5.71 16.48
N ALA A 80 17.44 -6.47 15.84
CA ALA A 80 16.01 -6.52 16.18
C ALA A 80 15.38 -5.13 16.36
N ILE A 81 15.67 -4.22 15.42
CA ILE A 81 15.15 -2.85 15.42
C ILE A 81 13.71 -2.89 14.95
N GLU A 82 12.78 -2.65 15.87
CA GLU A 82 11.34 -2.57 15.57
C GLU A 82 10.83 -1.13 15.69
N GLU A 83 11.49 -0.27 16.46
CA GLU A 83 11.00 1.07 16.78
C GLU A 83 11.76 2.13 15.97
N PHE A 84 11.04 2.99 15.27
CA PHE A 84 11.60 4.06 14.43
C PHE A 84 11.02 5.40 14.85
N ILE A 85 11.89 6.36 15.16
CA ILE A 85 11.51 7.71 15.57
C ILE A 85 11.67 8.66 14.39
N LEU A 86 10.66 9.51 14.20
CA LEU A 86 10.70 10.66 13.31
C LEU A 86 10.42 11.93 14.13
N CYS A 87 11.28 12.93 13.95
CA CYS A 87 11.15 14.24 14.58
C CYS A 87 11.02 15.33 13.51
N ASP A 88 10.23 16.35 13.81
CA ASP A 88 10.18 17.57 13.04
C ASP A 88 11.39 18.44 13.37
N GLY A 89 12.36 18.48 12.45
CA GLY A 89 13.54 19.33 12.54
C GLY A 89 13.31 20.78 12.09
N SER A 90 12.09 21.14 11.69
CA SER A 90 11.80 22.46 11.14
C SER A 90 11.65 23.54 12.22
N ILE A 91 12.17 24.73 11.92
CA ILE A 91 12.19 25.87 12.85
C ILE A 91 10.78 26.47 13.04
N VAL A 92 9.92 26.38 12.02
CA VAL A 92 8.54 26.91 12.00
C VAL A 92 7.52 25.76 11.86
N ALA A 93 7.75 24.71 12.65
CA ALA A 93 6.96 23.48 12.66
C ALA A 93 5.48 23.71 12.98
N ARG A 94 4.61 23.46 11.99
CA ARG A 94 3.17 23.32 12.15
C ARG A 94 2.83 21.84 12.27
N THR A 95 2.14 21.47 13.34
CA THR A 95 1.66 20.10 13.59
C THR A 95 1.00 19.47 12.36
N ASN A 96 0.15 20.23 11.66
CA ASN A 96 -0.57 19.73 10.50
C ASN A 96 0.36 19.40 9.33
N ASP A 97 1.37 20.22 9.07
CA ASP A 97 2.32 19.98 7.98
C ASP A 97 3.16 18.74 8.28
N PHE A 98 3.64 18.59 9.52
CA PHE A 98 4.34 17.40 9.98
C PHE A 98 3.50 16.12 9.84
N LEU A 99 2.24 16.15 10.29
CA LEU A 99 1.34 15.01 10.20
C LEU A 99 1.00 14.65 8.75
N LEU A 100 0.80 15.65 7.89
CA LEU A 100 0.53 15.46 6.47
C LEU A 100 1.72 14.83 5.76
N ASP A 101 2.93 15.38 5.94
CA ASP A 101 4.14 14.85 5.34
C ASP A 101 4.45 13.42 5.84
N ALA A 102 4.23 13.19 7.13
CA ALA A 102 4.47 11.89 7.72
C ALA A 102 3.48 10.82 7.22
N GLY A 103 2.19 11.14 7.17
CA GLY A 103 1.15 10.21 6.70
C GLY A 103 1.23 9.95 5.20
N MET A 104 1.49 10.99 4.40
CA MET A 104 1.49 10.89 2.94
C MET A 104 2.76 10.27 2.36
N ASP A 105 3.91 10.45 3.02
CA ASP A 105 5.21 10.10 2.43
C ASP A 105 6.16 9.40 3.41
N ALA A 106 6.44 9.98 4.58
CA ALA A 106 7.51 9.47 5.45
C ALA A 106 7.25 8.04 5.96
N VAL A 107 6.05 7.77 6.50
CA VAL A 107 5.68 6.44 7.01
C VAL A 107 5.51 5.44 5.85
N PRO A 108 4.80 5.76 4.75
CA PRO A 108 4.75 4.87 3.59
C PRO A 108 6.13 4.52 3.01
N GLN A 109 7.06 5.48 2.91
CA GLN A 109 8.43 5.23 2.44
C GLN A 109 9.15 4.23 3.35
N LEU A 110 9.10 4.44 4.67
CA LEU A 110 9.70 3.54 5.65
C LEU A 110 9.09 2.12 5.56
N LEU A 111 7.76 2.02 5.53
CA LEU A 111 7.07 0.71 5.47
C LEU A 111 7.35 -0.02 4.15
N ARG A 112 7.47 0.69 3.02
CA ARG A 112 7.86 0.06 1.75
C ARG A 112 9.26 -0.54 1.86
N PHE A 113 10.22 0.22 2.41
CA PHE A 113 11.58 -0.27 2.63
C PHE A 113 11.60 -1.53 3.52
N LEU A 114 10.90 -1.49 4.66
CA LEU A 114 10.84 -2.61 5.59
C LEU A 114 10.04 -3.80 5.05
N SER A 115 9.16 -3.61 4.06
CA SER A 115 8.39 -4.69 3.45
C SER A 115 9.24 -5.62 2.57
N PHE A 116 10.42 -5.18 2.13
CA PHE A 116 11.30 -5.99 1.31
C PHE A 116 11.73 -7.27 2.03
N GLY A 117 11.58 -8.42 1.36
CA GLY A 117 11.90 -9.73 1.92
C GLY A 117 10.94 -10.24 3.01
N THR A 118 9.78 -9.59 3.20
CA THR A 118 8.81 -9.97 4.24
C THR A 118 7.50 -10.50 3.65
N GLU A 119 6.86 -11.44 4.36
CA GLU A 119 5.52 -11.92 4.03
C GLU A 119 4.44 -10.96 4.57
N LYS A 120 4.72 -10.34 5.72
CA LYS A 120 3.79 -9.46 6.42
C LYS A 120 4.56 -8.47 7.28
N LEU A 121 4.01 -7.27 7.40
CA LEU A 121 4.37 -6.30 8.44
C LEU A 121 3.24 -6.20 9.46
N GLU A 122 3.57 -6.05 10.73
CA GLU A 122 2.65 -5.54 11.76
C GLU A 122 3.15 -4.18 12.19
N ALA A 123 2.35 -3.13 11.99
CA ALA A 123 2.73 -1.75 12.25
C ALA A 123 1.83 -1.10 13.31
N THR A 124 2.42 -0.31 14.19
CA THR A 124 1.74 0.68 15.04
C THR A 124 2.35 2.05 14.80
N VAL A 125 1.54 3.08 14.99
CA VAL A 125 1.98 4.48 14.98
C VAL A 125 1.64 5.08 16.32
N GLY A 126 2.55 5.87 16.87
CA GLY A 126 2.31 6.64 18.06
C GLY A 126 2.77 8.09 17.95
N PHE A 127 2.01 8.99 18.57
CA PHE A 127 2.26 10.42 18.57
C PHE A 127 2.59 10.91 19.97
N TYR A 128 3.63 11.73 20.06
CA TYR A 128 3.93 12.52 21.25
C TYR A 128 3.18 13.84 21.14
N VAL A 129 2.19 14.01 22.01
CA VAL A 129 1.25 15.12 21.95
C VAL A 129 1.45 15.99 23.18
N ASP A 130 1.89 17.22 22.93
CA ASP A 130 2.01 18.25 23.95
C ASP A 130 0.71 19.07 23.99
N VAL A 131 0.06 19.11 25.16
CA VAL A 131 -1.17 19.85 25.39
C VAL A 131 -1.04 20.65 26.68
N LYS A 132 -1.14 21.99 26.61
CA LYS A 132 -0.95 22.88 27.76
C LYS A 132 0.36 22.57 28.50
N LYS A 133 0.29 22.06 29.74
CA LYS A 133 1.42 21.68 30.60
C LYS A 133 1.65 20.17 30.70
N GLU A 134 0.93 19.36 29.93
CA GLU A 134 1.08 17.90 29.93
C GLU A 134 1.67 17.38 28.63
N ARG A 135 2.39 16.26 28.71
CA ARG A 135 2.85 15.48 27.56
C ARG A 135 2.21 14.11 27.65
N MET A 136 1.60 13.69 26.55
CA MET A 136 0.96 12.38 26.43
C MET A 136 1.49 11.65 25.20
N TYR A 137 1.70 10.35 25.31
CA TYR A 137 2.02 9.47 24.19
C TYR A 137 0.80 8.63 23.86
N TYR A 138 0.34 8.73 22.62
CA TYR A 138 -0.81 7.99 22.11
C TYR A 138 -0.33 6.96 21.11
N GLU A 139 -0.76 5.71 21.22
CA GLU A 139 -0.35 4.63 20.31
C GLU A 139 -1.57 3.93 19.70
N SER A 140 -1.50 3.65 18.41
CA SER A 140 -2.54 2.93 17.68
C SER A 140 -2.56 1.44 18.04
N SER A 141 -3.70 0.79 17.80
CA SER A 141 -3.73 -0.67 17.69
C SER A 141 -2.79 -1.15 16.57
N PRO A 142 -2.22 -2.37 16.67
CA PRO A 142 -1.43 -2.97 15.59
C PRO A 142 -2.29 -3.27 14.37
N LEU A 143 -1.75 -2.99 13.19
CA LEU A 143 -2.36 -3.30 11.90
C LEU A 143 -1.41 -4.18 11.08
N ASN A 144 -1.92 -5.26 10.50
CA ASN A 144 -1.13 -6.14 9.63
C ASN A 144 -1.25 -5.73 8.16
N ILE A 145 -0.11 -5.54 7.52
CA ILE A 145 0.02 -5.24 6.10
C ILE A 145 0.61 -6.47 5.43
N GLU A 146 -0.16 -7.10 4.56
CA GLU A 146 0.21 -8.38 3.91
C GLU A 146 0.60 -8.21 2.43
N ASN A 147 0.40 -7.01 1.88
CA ASN A 147 0.81 -6.67 0.51
C ASN A 147 1.28 -5.22 0.47
N HIS A 148 2.38 -4.95 -0.24
CA HIS A 148 3.00 -3.63 -0.29
C HIS A 148 2.11 -2.56 -0.95
N PHE A 149 1.16 -2.95 -1.79
CA PHE A 149 0.16 -2.03 -2.35
C PHE A 149 -0.83 -1.51 -1.30
N ASP A 150 -1.00 -2.20 -0.17
CA ASP A 150 -1.93 -1.81 0.89
C ASP A 150 -1.33 -0.80 1.87
N ILE A 151 -0.03 -0.48 1.76
CA ILE A 151 0.69 0.38 2.72
C ILE A 151 0.05 1.77 2.84
N GLY A 152 -0.32 2.41 1.72
CA GLY A 152 -0.90 3.76 1.75
C GLY A 152 -2.22 3.79 2.53
N GLU A 153 -3.18 2.98 2.11
CA GLU A 153 -4.50 2.86 2.76
C GLU A 153 -4.40 2.43 4.24
N ALA A 154 -3.43 1.57 4.56
CA ALA A 154 -3.16 1.15 5.93
C ALA A 154 -2.69 2.33 6.79
N VAL A 155 -1.74 3.13 6.31
CA VAL A 155 -1.25 4.32 7.01
C VAL A 155 -2.37 5.34 7.17
N ASP A 156 -3.14 5.61 6.12
CA ASP A 156 -4.29 6.53 6.15
C ASP A 156 -5.32 6.12 7.21
N MET A 157 -5.63 4.83 7.31
CA MET A 157 -6.53 4.29 8.34
C MET A 157 -5.96 4.47 9.75
N ILE A 158 -4.69 4.14 9.97
CA ILE A 158 -4.04 4.28 11.28
C ILE A 158 -4.03 5.75 11.72
N PHE A 159 -3.60 6.65 10.84
CA PHE A 159 -3.53 8.08 11.13
C PHE A 159 -4.90 8.68 11.38
N SER A 160 -5.86 8.43 10.48
CA SER A 160 -7.22 8.96 10.61
C SER A 160 -7.86 8.52 11.93
N MET A 161 -7.76 7.23 12.26
CA MET A 161 -8.31 6.74 13.51
C MET A 161 -7.58 7.34 14.71
N LEU A 162 -6.25 7.36 14.71
CA LEU A 162 -5.46 7.79 15.87
C LEU A 162 -5.69 9.27 16.18
N LEU A 163 -5.73 10.11 15.15
CA LEU A 163 -6.05 11.53 15.28
C LEU A 163 -7.49 11.75 15.76
N GLU A 164 -8.46 10.94 15.29
CA GLU A 164 -9.85 10.98 15.81
C GLU A 164 -9.89 10.66 17.31
N LYS A 165 -9.17 9.61 17.75
CA LYS A 165 -9.12 9.23 19.17
C LYS A 165 -8.41 10.27 20.02
N ILE A 166 -7.30 10.83 19.56
CA ILE A 166 -6.60 11.92 20.24
C ILE A 166 -7.51 13.13 20.38
N SER A 167 -8.16 13.55 19.28
CA SER A 167 -9.09 14.67 19.28
C SER A 167 -10.20 14.48 20.31
N ASN A 168 -10.86 13.32 20.30
CA ASN A 168 -11.93 13.00 21.26
C ASN A 168 -11.41 12.97 22.71
N TYR A 169 -10.25 12.35 22.95
CA TYR A 169 -9.68 12.25 24.29
C TYR A 169 -9.30 13.62 24.85
N VAL A 170 -8.57 14.42 24.07
CA VAL A 170 -8.11 15.75 24.48
C VAL A 170 -9.31 16.70 24.65
N LEU A 171 -10.33 16.61 23.79
CA LEU A 171 -11.54 17.41 23.94
C LEU A 171 -12.28 17.07 25.25
N LEU A 172 -12.41 15.80 25.58
CA LEU A 172 -13.09 15.34 26.80
C LEU A 172 -12.33 15.68 28.08
N HIS A 173 -11.01 15.44 28.10
CA HIS A 173 -10.20 15.58 29.32
C HIS A 173 -9.56 16.97 29.49
N GLN A 174 -9.09 17.57 28.40
CA GLN A 174 -8.35 18.84 28.43
C GLN A 174 -9.18 20.04 27.93
N LYS A 175 -10.38 19.81 27.36
CA LYS A 175 -11.29 20.85 26.85
C LYS A 175 -10.64 21.76 25.81
N VAL A 176 -9.78 21.21 24.98
CA VAL A 176 -9.14 21.91 23.86
C VAL A 176 -9.30 21.09 22.58
N PRO A 177 -9.38 21.75 21.41
CA PRO A 177 -9.48 21.05 20.14
C PRO A 177 -8.08 20.54 19.70
N LEU A 178 -8.03 19.63 18.74
CA LEU A 178 -6.78 19.00 18.27
C LEU A 178 -5.78 20.02 17.72
N GLU A 179 -6.26 21.12 17.14
CA GLU A 179 -5.45 22.20 16.58
C GLU A 179 -4.63 22.95 17.66
N ALA A 180 -5.03 22.84 18.93
CA ALA A 180 -4.28 23.38 20.06
C ALA A 180 -3.14 22.46 20.53
N CYS A 181 -3.07 21.22 20.00
CA CYS A 181 -2.04 20.26 20.33
C CYS A 181 -0.79 20.46 19.47
N VAL A 182 0.38 20.21 20.06
CA VAL A 182 1.65 20.21 19.34
C VAL A 182 2.12 18.76 19.18
N ILE A 183 2.29 18.32 17.93
CA ILE A 183 2.86 17.02 17.60
C ILE A 183 4.04 17.27 16.66
N ARG A 184 5.24 16.95 17.16
CA ARG A 184 6.51 17.13 16.43
C ARG A 184 7.39 15.89 16.46
N ARG A 185 6.91 14.84 17.12
CA ARG A 185 7.62 13.58 17.27
C ARG A 185 6.63 12.45 17.15
N MET A 186 6.99 11.45 16.39
CA MET A 186 6.23 10.22 16.28
C MET A 186 7.14 9.01 16.35
N LYS A 187 6.54 7.89 16.75
CA LYS A 187 7.14 6.58 16.77
C LYS A 187 6.36 5.66 15.85
N VAL A 188 7.06 4.93 15.00
CA VAL A 188 6.50 3.85 14.20
C VAL A 188 7.14 2.55 14.68
N THR A 189 6.33 1.63 15.18
CA THR A 189 6.81 0.30 15.56
C THR A 189 6.42 -0.67 14.45
N VAL A 190 7.40 -1.38 13.89
CA VAL A 190 7.20 -2.29 12.76
C VAL A 190 7.84 -3.64 13.07
N LYS A 191 7.02 -4.67 13.14
CA LYS A 191 7.48 -6.06 13.19
C LYS A 191 7.46 -6.66 11.80
N ARG A 192 8.60 -7.21 11.40
CA ARG A 192 8.80 -7.87 10.10
C ARG A 192 8.63 -9.37 10.27
N PHE A 193 7.73 -9.97 9.51
CA PHE A 193 7.57 -11.43 9.43
C PHE A 193 8.21 -11.91 8.14
N CYS A 194 9.46 -12.36 8.23
CA CYS A 194 10.23 -12.82 7.07
C CYS A 194 9.64 -14.11 6.49
N ILE A 195 9.80 -14.28 5.18
CA ILE A 195 9.24 -15.39 4.41
C ILE A 195 9.75 -16.72 4.99
N SER A 196 8.83 -17.57 5.43
CA SER A 196 9.16 -18.95 5.78
C SER A 196 9.24 -19.79 4.50
N PRO A 197 10.21 -20.71 4.35
CA PRO A 197 10.35 -21.57 3.17
C PRO A 197 9.14 -22.50 2.92
N LYS A 198 8.17 -22.56 3.85
CA LYS A 198 6.96 -23.39 3.76
C LYS A 198 5.67 -22.61 3.47
N SER A 199 5.68 -21.28 3.52
CA SER A 199 4.51 -20.44 3.23
C SER A 199 4.58 -19.92 1.81
N ASN A 200 3.86 -20.55 0.88
CA ASN A 200 3.78 -20.07 -0.51
C ASN A 200 2.40 -19.48 -0.79
N SER A 201 1.92 -18.60 0.10
CA SER A 201 0.64 -17.91 -0.11
C SER A 201 0.87 -16.49 -0.64
N LEU A 202 0.89 -16.36 -1.96
CA LEU A 202 0.87 -15.05 -2.62
C LEU A 202 -0.50 -14.40 -2.39
N LYS A 203 -0.54 -13.33 -1.59
CA LYS A 203 -1.78 -12.63 -1.24
C LYS A 203 -2.00 -11.45 -2.19
N LEU A 204 -3.20 -11.39 -2.78
CA LEU A 204 -3.64 -10.22 -3.54
C LEU A 204 -3.70 -8.97 -2.64
N PRO A 205 -3.58 -7.77 -3.23
CA PRO A 205 -3.89 -6.52 -2.53
C PRO A 205 -5.29 -6.56 -1.91
N LEU A 206 -5.46 -5.93 -0.75
CA LEU A 206 -6.68 -5.98 0.06
C LEU A 206 -7.92 -5.60 -0.74
N GLN A 207 -7.84 -4.58 -1.60
CA GLN A 207 -8.91 -4.17 -2.52
C GLN A 207 -9.47 -5.34 -3.34
N TYR A 208 -8.60 -6.19 -3.88
CA TYR A 208 -9.02 -7.34 -4.68
C TYR A 208 -9.41 -8.53 -3.80
N ARG A 209 -8.84 -8.68 -2.60
CA ARG A 209 -9.24 -9.75 -1.65
C ARG A 209 -10.65 -9.58 -1.13
N VAL A 210 -10.99 -8.40 -0.59
CA VAL A 210 -12.31 -8.14 0.02
C VAL A 210 -13.45 -8.19 -1.00
N LYS A 211 -13.13 -7.94 -2.26
CA LYS A 211 -14.04 -8.03 -3.38
C LYS A 211 -14.29 -9.48 -3.82
N ASN A 212 -13.24 -10.31 -3.83
CA ASN A 212 -13.30 -11.70 -4.27
C ASN A 212 -13.65 -12.70 -3.15
N ALA A 213 -13.60 -12.28 -1.87
CA ALA A 213 -13.88 -13.13 -0.71
C ALA A 213 -15.26 -13.83 -0.71
N THR A 214 -16.21 -13.38 -1.54
CA THR A 214 -17.51 -14.05 -1.74
C THR A 214 -17.41 -15.42 -2.43
N GLU A 215 -16.25 -15.79 -3.00
CA GLU A 215 -16.05 -17.08 -3.69
C GLU A 215 -15.19 -18.09 -2.90
N VAL A 216 -14.69 -17.74 -1.71
CA VAL A 216 -13.92 -18.70 -0.88
C VAL A 216 -14.82 -19.76 -0.23
N ILE A 217 -16.15 -19.60 -0.31
CA ILE A 217 -17.13 -20.64 0.05
C ILE A 217 -17.59 -21.32 -1.24
N GLY A 218 -16.74 -22.16 -1.80
CA GLY A 218 -17.03 -22.87 -3.03
C GLY A 218 -15.95 -23.89 -3.34
N ASN A 219 -16.05 -25.07 -2.71
CA ASN A 219 -15.40 -26.29 -3.19
C ASN A 219 -15.92 -26.56 -4.61
N GLY A 220 -15.21 -26.03 -5.60
CA GLY A 220 -15.51 -26.16 -7.01
C GLY A 220 -14.29 -26.75 -7.72
N SER A 221 -14.47 -27.99 -8.16
CA SER A 221 -13.58 -28.90 -8.87
C SER A 221 -12.42 -28.30 -9.69
N ASN A 222 -11.24 -28.90 -9.51
CA ASN A 222 -10.10 -28.81 -10.40
C ASN A 222 -10.50 -29.24 -11.82
N LYS A 223 -10.66 -28.28 -12.73
CA LYS A 223 -10.53 -28.52 -14.17
C LYS A 223 -9.57 -27.47 -14.73
N HIS A 224 -8.47 -27.96 -15.31
CA HIS A 224 -7.30 -27.25 -15.80
C HIS A 224 -6.33 -26.71 -14.73
N SER A 225 -5.55 -27.63 -14.16
CA SER A 225 -4.22 -27.28 -13.63
C SER A 225 -3.32 -26.92 -14.82
N PHE A 226 -3.37 -25.66 -15.25
CA PHE A 226 -2.29 -25.13 -16.07
C PHE A 226 -1.02 -25.17 -15.21
N ASP A 227 0.10 -25.65 -15.74
CA ASP A 227 1.33 -25.74 -14.95
C ASP A 227 1.88 -24.34 -14.68
N LEU A 228 1.51 -23.79 -13.53
CA LEU A 228 1.91 -22.47 -13.07
C LEU A 228 3.43 -22.35 -12.94
N SER A 229 4.13 -23.45 -12.68
CA SER A 229 5.59 -23.45 -12.54
C SER A 229 6.24 -23.20 -13.90
N GLN A 230 5.86 -23.97 -14.92
CA GLN A 230 6.33 -23.81 -16.29
C GLN A 230 6.01 -22.42 -16.86
N LEU A 231 4.82 -21.89 -16.57
CA LEU A 231 4.44 -20.55 -17.03
C LEU A 231 5.26 -19.44 -16.35
N SER A 232 5.53 -19.59 -15.06
CA SER A 232 6.36 -18.64 -14.30
C SER A 232 7.79 -18.64 -14.83
N GLU A 233 8.39 -19.82 -15.06
CA GLU A 233 9.72 -19.95 -15.67
C GLU A 233 9.76 -19.33 -17.07
N THR A 234 8.73 -19.56 -17.88
CA THR A 234 8.62 -18.98 -19.23
C THR A 234 8.59 -17.46 -19.17
N TYR A 235 7.82 -16.89 -18.24
CA TYR A 235 7.74 -15.44 -18.03
C TYR A 235 9.10 -14.85 -17.61
N ILE A 236 9.78 -15.44 -16.62
CA ILE A 236 11.08 -14.97 -16.13
C ILE A 236 12.11 -14.98 -17.27
N ASN A 237 12.25 -16.12 -17.95
CA ASN A 237 13.21 -16.28 -19.05
C ASN A 237 13.01 -15.24 -20.17
N GLN A 238 11.78 -14.84 -20.43
CA GLN A 238 11.46 -13.86 -21.47
C GLN A 238 11.64 -12.43 -21.00
N LYS A 239 11.32 -12.13 -19.74
CA LYS A 239 11.62 -10.82 -19.12
C LYS A 239 13.11 -10.53 -19.20
N ASP A 240 13.95 -11.50 -18.82
CA ASP A 240 15.41 -11.34 -18.80
C ASP A 240 16.01 -11.17 -20.20
N ARG A 241 15.44 -11.86 -21.20
CA ARG A 241 15.90 -11.78 -22.59
C ARG A 241 15.28 -10.65 -23.40
N ASN A 242 14.37 -9.86 -22.81
CA ASN A 242 13.52 -8.90 -23.52
C ASN A 242 12.78 -9.53 -24.72
N GLN A 243 12.43 -10.82 -24.64
CA GLN A 243 11.77 -11.56 -25.70
C GLN A 243 10.26 -11.59 -25.49
N HIS A 244 9.50 -11.76 -26.58
CA HIS A 244 8.06 -11.90 -26.51
C HIS A 244 7.65 -13.26 -25.94
N ILE A 245 6.55 -13.27 -25.18
CA ILE A 245 5.88 -14.51 -24.80
C ILE A 245 5.49 -15.26 -26.07
N PRO A 246 5.67 -16.58 -26.18
CA PRO A 246 5.58 -17.27 -27.47
C PRO A 246 4.10 -17.40 -27.85
N ALA A 247 3.80 -17.16 -29.13
CA ALA A 247 2.42 -17.00 -29.63
C ALA A 247 1.52 -18.22 -29.40
N ASN A 248 2.11 -19.40 -29.17
CA ASN A 248 1.41 -20.64 -28.85
C ASN A 248 0.69 -20.61 -27.49
N LEU A 249 1.13 -19.77 -26.54
CA LEU A 249 0.47 -19.61 -25.25
C LEU A 249 -0.74 -18.69 -25.39
N LYS A 250 -1.93 -19.29 -25.49
CA LYS A 250 -3.23 -18.60 -25.45
C LYS A 250 -3.62 -18.31 -23.99
N ILE A 251 -2.99 -17.29 -23.42
CA ILE A 251 -3.23 -16.85 -22.03
C ILE A 251 -3.36 -15.32 -21.97
N ASN A 252 -4.03 -14.85 -20.92
CA ASN A 252 -4.08 -13.43 -20.58
C ASN A 252 -3.27 -13.17 -19.31
N LEU A 253 -2.45 -12.13 -19.32
CA LEU A 253 -1.68 -11.67 -18.17
C LEU A 253 -2.08 -10.25 -17.81
N TYR A 254 -2.27 -10.01 -16.52
CA TYR A 254 -2.51 -8.69 -15.93
C TYR A 254 -1.39 -8.33 -14.97
N THR A 255 -1.24 -7.03 -14.69
CA THR A 255 -0.33 -6.51 -13.67
C THR A 255 -1.01 -5.37 -12.91
N PHE A 256 -0.54 -5.09 -11.70
CA PHE A 256 -1.04 -3.98 -10.90
C PHE A 256 -0.27 -2.70 -11.18
N ARG A 257 -0.99 -1.58 -11.20
CA ARG A 257 -0.45 -0.23 -11.31
C ARG A 257 -1.12 0.66 -10.28
N VAL A 258 -0.41 1.71 -9.87
CA VAL A 258 -0.93 2.74 -8.99
C VAL A 258 -0.92 4.07 -9.74
N CYS A 259 -2.02 4.80 -9.71
CA CYS A 259 -2.10 6.10 -10.36
C CYS A 259 -1.30 7.11 -9.54
N SER A 260 -0.34 7.79 -10.16
CA SER A 260 0.46 8.79 -9.42
C SER A 260 -0.37 9.99 -8.94
N THR A 261 -1.47 10.33 -9.65
CA THR A 261 -2.36 11.45 -9.32
C THR A 261 -3.41 11.06 -8.27
N SER A 262 -4.18 9.99 -8.49
CA SER A 262 -5.27 9.60 -7.58
C SER A 262 -4.86 8.63 -6.49
N LYS A 263 -3.65 8.05 -6.57
CA LYS A 263 -3.14 6.99 -5.69
C LYS A 263 -3.94 5.69 -5.71
N GLU A 264 -4.91 5.58 -6.62
CA GLU A 264 -5.71 4.36 -6.77
C GLU A 264 -4.90 3.21 -7.37
N LEU A 265 -5.10 2.02 -6.82
CA LEU A 265 -4.61 0.76 -7.37
C LEU A 265 -5.60 0.21 -8.41
N TYR A 266 -5.07 -0.20 -9.56
CA TYR A 266 -5.84 -0.81 -10.63
C TYR A 266 -5.04 -1.90 -11.35
N ALA A 267 -5.75 -2.85 -11.94
CA ALA A 267 -5.17 -3.94 -12.73
C ALA A 267 -5.26 -3.60 -14.21
N VAL A 268 -4.15 -3.72 -14.92
CA VAL A 268 -4.05 -3.46 -16.37
C VAL A 268 -3.60 -4.71 -17.12
N PRO A 269 -3.98 -4.83 -18.41
CA PRO A 269 -3.44 -5.86 -19.27
C PRO A 269 -1.92 -5.72 -19.45
N TYR A 270 -1.22 -6.84 -19.29
CA TYR A 270 0.18 -7.03 -19.66
C TYR A 270 0.29 -7.79 -20.98
N LEU A 271 -0.57 -8.80 -21.18
CA LEU A 271 -0.69 -9.59 -22.39
C LEU A 271 -2.14 -10.04 -22.57
N LEU A 272 -2.72 -9.87 -23.76
CA LEU A 272 -4.03 -10.42 -24.12
C LEU A 272 -3.89 -11.24 -25.40
N ARG A 273 -4.29 -12.52 -25.38
CA ARG A 273 -4.13 -13.46 -26.52
C ARG A 273 -5.34 -14.33 -26.81
N GLY A 274 -6.53 -13.87 -26.44
CA GLY A 274 -7.78 -14.52 -26.82
C GLY A 274 -8.78 -13.50 -27.33
N ASP A 275 -9.49 -13.86 -28.41
CA ASP A 275 -10.70 -13.15 -28.85
C ASP A 275 -11.82 -13.30 -27.81
N ASP A 276 -11.77 -14.39 -27.04
CA ASP A 276 -12.67 -14.70 -25.94
C ASP A 276 -11.96 -14.56 -24.58
N VAL A 277 -12.13 -13.40 -23.96
CA VAL A 277 -11.58 -13.05 -22.65
C VAL A 277 -12.17 -13.91 -21.51
N GLU A 278 -13.33 -14.55 -21.71
CA GLU A 278 -13.99 -15.35 -20.67
C GLU A 278 -13.41 -16.75 -20.55
N ASN A 279 -13.11 -17.38 -21.68
CA ASN A 279 -12.62 -18.76 -21.72
C ASN A 279 -11.08 -18.87 -21.72
N THR A 280 -10.37 -17.77 -21.98
CA THR A 280 -8.91 -17.75 -21.98
C THR A 280 -8.36 -17.73 -20.55
N PRO A 281 -7.48 -18.68 -20.17
CA PRO A 281 -6.84 -18.69 -18.85
C PRO A 281 -6.19 -17.34 -18.54
N THR A 282 -6.61 -16.73 -17.45
CA THR A 282 -6.18 -15.39 -17.05
C THR A 282 -5.41 -15.45 -15.75
N PHE A 283 -4.23 -14.83 -15.74
CA PHE A 283 -3.35 -14.75 -14.58
C PHE A 283 -2.98 -13.31 -14.28
N ILE A 284 -2.67 -13.02 -13.02
CA ILE A 284 -2.11 -11.76 -12.60
C ILE A 284 -0.68 -11.95 -12.08
N ILE A 285 0.22 -11.10 -12.56
CA ILE A 285 1.61 -11.03 -12.16
C ILE A 285 1.68 -10.38 -10.78
N GLN A 286 2.19 -11.13 -9.81
CA GLN A 286 2.53 -10.61 -8.49
C GLN A 286 3.98 -10.15 -8.53
N THR A 287 4.19 -8.92 -8.06
CA THR A 287 5.51 -8.35 -7.84
C THR A 287 5.73 -8.11 -6.36
N ASP A 288 6.99 -7.93 -5.97
CA ASP A 288 7.32 -7.34 -4.67
C ASP A 288 7.40 -5.80 -4.77
N VAL A 289 7.87 -5.19 -3.68
CA VAL A 289 8.00 -3.73 -3.55
C VAL A 289 9.07 -3.12 -4.47
N VAL A 290 10.00 -3.91 -5.01
CA VAL A 290 10.99 -3.45 -6.00
C VAL A 290 10.55 -3.70 -7.44
N GLY A 291 9.44 -4.42 -7.65
CA GLY A 291 8.93 -4.78 -8.97
C GLY A 291 9.45 -6.13 -9.49
N ASP A 292 10.14 -6.89 -8.65
CA ASP A 292 10.61 -8.22 -8.98
C ASP A 292 9.47 -9.23 -8.95
N PHE A 293 9.57 -10.22 -9.83
CA PHE A 293 8.52 -11.21 -10.00
C PHE A 293 8.47 -12.14 -8.80
N GLN A 294 7.30 -12.24 -8.17
CA GLN A 294 7.05 -13.15 -7.04
C GLN A 294 6.24 -14.38 -7.46
N GLY A 295 5.40 -14.25 -8.49
CA GLY A 295 4.63 -15.38 -9.01
C GLY A 295 3.42 -14.98 -9.83
N LEU A 296 2.65 -15.98 -10.24
CA LEU A 296 1.39 -15.81 -10.96
C LEU A 296 0.22 -16.32 -10.13
N LEU A 297 -0.88 -15.56 -10.12
CA LEU A 297 -2.13 -16.00 -9.54
C LEU A 297 -3.21 -16.12 -10.62
N GLN A 298 -3.84 -17.29 -10.70
CA GLN A 298 -4.94 -17.51 -11.63
C GLN A 298 -6.20 -16.77 -11.17
N ILE A 299 -6.83 -16.03 -12.08
CA ILE A 299 -8.09 -15.33 -11.87
C ILE A 299 -9.19 -16.08 -12.62
N ARG A 300 -10.16 -16.63 -11.86
CA ARG A 300 -11.28 -17.40 -12.44
C ARG A 300 -12.33 -16.53 -13.12
N ASN A 301 -12.64 -15.37 -12.55
CA ASN A 301 -13.65 -14.44 -13.07
C ASN A 301 -13.08 -13.05 -13.27
N ILE A 302 -12.57 -12.79 -14.48
CA ILE A 302 -11.91 -11.51 -14.80
C ILE A 302 -12.88 -10.32 -14.79
N ARG A 303 -14.14 -10.51 -15.20
CA ARG A 303 -15.17 -9.45 -15.16
C ARG A 303 -15.40 -8.96 -13.75
N LYS A 304 -15.61 -9.89 -12.80
CA LYS A 304 -15.74 -9.55 -11.37
C LYS A 304 -14.43 -8.97 -10.84
N PHE A 305 -13.28 -9.55 -11.19
CA PHE A 305 -11.97 -9.08 -10.74
C PHE A 305 -11.69 -7.63 -11.14
N LEU A 306 -12.00 -7.22 -12.38
CA LEU A 306 -11.77 -5.87 -12.90
C LEU A 306 -12.90 -4.87 -12.58
N ARG A 307 -14.09 -5.35 -12.18
CA ARG A 307 -15.25 -4.49 -11.92
C ARG A 307 -14.92 -3.39 -10.92
N VAL A 308 -15.02 -2.11 -11.26
CA VAL A 308 -14.90 -1.07 -10.23
C VAL A 308 -16.04 -1.27 -9.22
N ASP A 309 -15.78 -1.15 -7.92
CA ASP A 309 -16.82 -1.23 -6.88
C ASP A 309 -17.70 0.03 -6.97
N THR A 310 -18.54 0.10 -8.01
CA THR A 310 -19.40 1.24 -8.34
C THR A 310 -20.80 1.01 -7.79
N HIS A 311 -20.93 0.96 -6.47
CA HIS A 311 -22.24 1.16 -5.84
C HIS A 311 -22.02 1.96 -4.56
N ASP A 312 -22.79 3.04 -4.40
CA ASP A 312 -23.05 3.75 -3.13
C ASP A 312 -23.55 2.75 -2.09
N ARG A 313 -22.64 1.92 -1.57
CA ARG A 313 -22.89 1.04 -0.43
C ARG A 313 -22.04 1.59 0.67
N VAL A 314 -22.68 2.37 1.54
CA VAL A 314 -22.09 2.68 2.83
C VAL A 314 -21.99 1.36 3.58
N PHE A 315 -20.77 0.98 3.96
CA PHE A 315 -20.54 -0.20 4.76
C PHE A 315 -20.53 0.20 6.23
N GLU A 316 -21.41 -0.42 7.01
CA GLU A 316 -21.48 -0.17 8.44
C GLU A 316 -20.66 -1.21 9.21
N CYS A 317 -19.84 -0.73 10.14
CA CYS A 317 -19.18 -1.60 11.09
C CYS A 317 -20.15 -1.97 12.22
N ARG A 318 -20.57 -3.23 12.28
CA ARG A 318 -21.50 -3.72 13.33
C ARG A 318 -20.99 -3.56 14.78
N GLN A 319 -19.69 -3.32 14.99
CA GLN A 319 -19.10 -3.19 16.33
C GLN A 319 -19.15 -1.76 16.88
N CYS A 320 -19.05 -0.75 16.03
CA CYS A 320 -18.98 0.66 16.42
C CYS A 320 -19.97 1.56 15.68
N GLN A 321 -20.73 1.01 14.75
CA GLN A 321 -21.71 1.70 13.89
C GLN A 321 -21.11 2.76 12.97
N SER A 322 -19.78 2.82 12.83
CA SER A 322 -19.11 3.70 11.88
C SER A 322 -19.41 3.30 10.43
N HIS A 323 -19.52 4.31 9.58
CA HIS A 323 -19.85 4.19 8.16
C HIS A 323 -18.63 4.40 7.27
N PHE A 324 -18.44 3.53 6.28
CA PHE A 324 -17.32 3.55 5.35
C PHE A 324 -17.80 3.58 3.90
N VAL A 325 -17.09 4.29 3.05
CA VAL A 325 -17.44 4.43 1.62
C VAL A 325 -17.02 3.20 0.82
N ASP A 326 -15.98 2.49 1.27
CA ASP A 326 -15.49 1.29 0.62
C ASP A 326 -15.24 0.13 1.62
N ARG A 327 -15.00 -1.06 1.05
CA ARG A 327 -14.75 -2.29 1.81
C ARG A 327 -13.34 -2.36 2.38
N VAL A 328 -12.39 -1.67 1.78
CA VAL A 328 -10.98 -1.69 2.17
C VAL A 328 -10.83 -1.00 3.52
N HIS A 329 -11.36 0.21 3.64
CA HIS A 329 -11.39 0.95 4.90
C HIS A 329 -12.15 0.19 5.99
N LEU A 330 -13.31 -0.40 5.69
CA LEU A 330 -14.01 -1.21 6.69
C LEU A 330 -13.16 -2.41 7.15
N ALA A 331 -12.45 -3.08 6.23
CA ALA A 331 -11.61 -4.23 6.56
C ALA A 331 -10.43 -3.81 7.45
N LEU A 332 -9.72 -2.74 7.09
CA LEU A 332 -8.62 -2.18 7.88
C LEU A 332 -9.12 -1.69 9.25
N HIS A 333 -10.25 -0.99 9.30
CA HIS A 333 -10.87 -0.52 10.54
C HIS A 333 -11.19 -1.67 11.52
N LYS A 334 -11.74 -2.77 11.00
CA LYS A 334 -12.00 -3.97 11.81
C LYS A 334 -10.72 -4.61 12.32
N GLN A 335 -9.65 -4.58 11.53
CA GLN A 335 -8.35 -5.14 11.88
C GLN A 335 -7.73 -4.45 13.10
N ILE A 336 -7.92 -3.14 13.24
CA ILE A 336 -7.50 -2.35 14.41
C ILE A 336 -8.53 -2.34 15.55
N ALA A 337 -9.44 -3.32 15.56
CA ALA A 337 -10.50 -3.50 16.56
C ALA A 337 -11.36 -2.24 16.76
N CYS A 338 -11.68 -1.53 15.68
CA CYS A 338 -12.44 -0.27 15.71
C CYS A 338 -11.79 0.82 16.60
N GLY A 339 -10.48 0.74 16.81
CA GLY A 339 -9.75 1.65 17.69
C GLY A 339 -10.00 1.45 19.17
N ARG A 340 -10.43 0.27 19.60
CA ARG A 340 -10.66 -0.02 21.04
C ARG A 340 -9.37 -0.23 21.83
N ASN A 341 -8.30 -0.64 21.16
CA ASN A 341 -7.02 -0.98 21.81
C ASN A 341 -5.97 0.13 21.63
N PHE A 342 -6.40 1.38 21.43
CA PHE A 342 -5.47 2.50 21.46
C PHE A 342 -4.98 2.75 22.89
N MET A 343 -3.73 3.12 23.05
CA MET A 343 -3.11 3.34 24.36
C MET A 343 -2.78 4.81 24.56
N VAL A 344 -2.87 5.26 25.81
CA VAL A 344 -2.51 6.62 26.23
C VAL A 344 -1.58 6.52 27.44
N TRP A 345 -0.42 7.16 27.33
CA TRP A 345 0.59 7.19 28.38
C TRP A 345 0.86 8.63 28.79
N TYR A 346 0.80 8.90 30.09
CA TYR A 346 1.22 10.18 30.63
C TYR A 346 2.73 10.18 30.75
N MET A 347 3.36 11.23 30.22
CA MET A 347 4.80 11.41 30.29
C MET A 347 5.10 12.67 31.10
N ASP A 348 6.15 12.59 31.90
CA ASP A 348 6.72 13.80 32.49
C ASP A 348 7.26 14.68 31.35
N LYS A 349 6.96 15.97 31.39
CA LYS A 349 7.45 16.93 30.40
C LYS A 349 8.96 17.07 30.44
N ASP A 350 9.54 16.87 31.61
CA ASP A 350 10.98 16.96 31.84
C ASP A 350 11.67 15.60 31.67
N ALA A 351 10.92 14.54 31.29
CA ALA A 351 11.51 13.25 30.98
C ALA A 351 12.43 13.35 29.75
N ILE A 352 13.70 13.00 29.96
CA ILE A 352 14.68 12.82 28.90
C ILE A 352 14.73 11.32 28.57
N GLU A 353 14.35 10.97 27.34
CA GLU A 353 14.56 9.62 26.83
C GLU A 353 15.98 9.49 26.26
N LEU A 354 16.77 8.59 26.83
CA LEU A 354 18.09 8.24 26.33
C LEU A 354 18.02 6.87 25.66
N HIS A 355 18.35 6.82 24.38
CA HIS A 355 18.38 5.60 23.59
C HIS A 355 19.83 5.23 23.28
N GLU A 356 20.21 4.00 23.60
CA GLU A 356 21.50 3.42 23.23
C GLU A 356 21.38 2.71 21.87
N ASN A 357 22.48 2.62 21.12
CA ASN A 357 22.56 1.86 19.87
C ASN A 357 21.57 2.32 18.77
N CYS A 358 21.37 3.63 18.64
CA CYS A 358 20.57 4.23 17.58
C CYS A 358 21.16 3.94 16.19
N LEU A 359 20.28 3.58 15.25
CA LEU A 359 20.60 3.45 13.82
C LEU A 359 19.95 4.61 13.05
N PRO A 360 20.69 5.70 12.76
CA PRO A 360 20.19 6.72 11.86
C PRO A 360 20.08 6.14 10.44
N LEU A 361 18.93 6.32 9.80
CA LEU A 361 18.76 5.94 8.40
C LEU A 361 19.37 7.03 7.49
N PRO A 362 20.19 6.69 6.49
CA PRO A 362 20.90 7.70 5.70
C PRO A 362 19.97 8.54 4.83
N LYS A 363 20.23 9.86 4.77
CA LYS A 363 19.47 10.82 3.93
C LYS A 363 19.56 10.56 2.44
N GLU A 364 20.58 9.82 2.01
CA GLU A 364 20.78 9.43 0.61
C GLU A 364 19.66 8.50 0.12
N TYR A 365 19.08 7.71 1.03
CA TYR A 365 18.04 6.72 0.71
C TYR A 365 16.67 7.10 1.28
N PHE A 366 16.65 7.86 2.38
CA PHE A 366 15.43 8.29 3.05
C PHE A 366 15.29 9.79 3.00
N LYS A 367 14.12 10.25 2.52
CA LYS A 367 13.82 11.69 2.46
C LYS A 367 13.73 12.31 3.86
N TYR A 368 13.38 11.49 4.84
CA TYR A 368 13.13 11.89 6.23
C TYR A 368 14.17 11.29 7.18
N GLU A 369 14.53 12.04 8.22
CA GLU A 369 15.50 11.63 9.24
C GLU A 369 14.87 10.63 10.21
N TRP A 370 14.90 9.36 9.84
CA TRP A 370 14.49 8.26 10.70
C TRP A 370 15.63 7.79 11.59
N VAL A 371 15.32 7.50 12.84
CA VAL A 371 16.24 6.86 13.78
C VAL A 371 15.62 5.56 14.29
N GLY A 372 16.23 4.43 13.93
CA GLY A 372 15.88 3.12 14.45
C GLY A 372 16.46 2.90 15.85
N LEU A 373 15.67 2.35 16.76
CA LEU A 373 16.05 2.04 18.13
C LEU A 373 16.29 0.53 18.27
N ALA A 374 17.54 0.14 18.53
CA ALA A 374 17.88 -1.25 18.77
C ALA A 374 17.50 -1.66 20.18
N ARG A 375 16.85 -2.83 20.31
CA ARG A 375 16.65 -3.44 21.62
C ARG A 375 17.94 -4.13 22.05
N LYS A 376 18.35 -3.89 23.30
CA LYS A 376 19.41 -4.68 23.93
C LYS A 376 18.93 -6.14 23.98
N ARG A 377 19.56 -7.04 23.22
CA ARG A 377 19.42 -8.48 23.46
C ARG A 377 20.06 -8.75 24.82
N ILE A 378 19.24 -8.98 25.85
CA ILE A 378 19.67 -9.47 27.17
C ILE A 378 19.99 -10.96 27.03
#